data_AF-A0A963S942-F1
#
_entry.id   AF-A0A963S942-F1
#
_cell.length_a   1.000
_cell.length_b   1.000
_cell.length_c   1.000
_cell.angle_alpha   90.00
_cell.angle_beta   90.00
_cell.angle_gamma   90.00
#
_symmetry.space_group_name_H-M   'P 1'
#
loop_
_entity.id
_entity.type
_entity.pdbx_description
1 polymer ?
#
loop_
_entity_poly.entity_id
_entity_poly.type
_entity_poly.pdbx_seq_one_letter_code
_entity_poly.pdbx_strand_id
1 'polypeptide(L)'
;EAEADAMIAGLRKGETLASLAAAKNLSAPEVPNVPRGAPVPEAAATEAYFEVPPPAAGKVSPGKVTLADGRILVFAVSKVTPGDPKDATEAQRTQLRQQLAQAAGIEDAQAMLEAQRKRAKITVVEERL
;
A
#
# COMPACT_ATOMS: atom_id res chain seq x y z
N GLU A 1 11.36 -12.84 16.40
CA GLU A 1 11.51 -11.37 16.25
C GLU A 1 12.95 -10.89 16.38
N ALA A 2 13.66 -11.19 17.47
CA ALA A 2 15.03 -10.69 17.69
C ALA A 2 16.02 -10.96 16.55
N GLU A 3 15.93 -12.11 15.88
CA GLU A 3 16.78 -12.41 14.72
C GLU A 3 16.43 -11.58 13.49
N ALA A 4 15.14 -11.31 13.26
CA ALA A 4 14.69 -10.45 12.17
C ALA A 4 15.15 -9.00 12.38
N ASP A 5 15.15 -8.53 13.62
CA ASP A 5 15.67 -7.19 13.97
C ASP A 5 17.18 -7.11 13.80
N ALA A 6 17.93 -8.17 14.14
CA ALA A 6 19.35 -8.25 13.87
C ALA A 6 19.66 -8.20 12.36
N MET A 7 18.86 -8.89 11.54
CA MET A 7 18.97 -8.83 10.08
C MET A 7 18.66 -7.43 9.52
N ILE A 8 17.61 -6.76 10.01
CA ILE A 8 17.30 -5.37 9.63
C ILE A 8 18.46 -4.44 10.00
N ALA A 9 19.08 -4.63 11.17
CA ALA A 9 20.23 -3.83 11.59
C ALA A 9 21.45 -4.06 10.67
N GLY A 10 21.70 -5.30 10.24
CA GLY A 10 22.73 -5.62 9.24
C GLY A 10 22.46 -4.99 7.88
N LEU A 11 21.22 -5.07 7.39
CA LEU A 11 20.79 -4.43 6.14
C LEU A 11 20.96 -2.90 6.19
N ARG A 12 20.65 -2.27 7.34
CA ARG A 12 20.87 -0.83 7.55
C ARG A 12 22.35 -0.44 7.57
N LYS A 13 23.23 -1.35 7.99
CA LYS A 13 24.69 -1.16 7.96
C LYS A 13 25.31 -1.35 6.57
N GLY A 14 24.52 -1.80 5.59
CA GLY A 14 24.97 -1.99 4.21
C GLY A 14 25.32 -3.43 3.84
N GLU A 15 25.05 -4.40 4.71
CA GLU A 15 25.16 -5.83 4.37
C GLU A 15 24.05 -6.21 3.38
N THR A 16 24.34 -7.13 2.45
CA THR A 16 23.36 -7.54 1.44
C THR A 16 22.39 -8.57 2.03
N LEU A 17 21.12 -8.51 1.65
CA LEU A 17 20.11 -9.51 2.04
C LEU A 17 20.57 -10.94 1.70
N ALA A 18 21.25 -11.12 0.56
CA ALA A 18 21.82 -12.40 0.14
C ALA A 18 22.89 -12.91 1.12
N SER A 19 23.78 -12.05 1.61
CA SER A 19 24.83 -12.44 2.58
C SER A 19 24.25 -12.83 3.94
N LEU A 20 23.27 -12.08 4.43
CA LEU A 20 22.58 -12.35 5.69
C LEU A 20 21.72 -13.63 5.61
N ALA A 21 21.07 -13.85 4.48
CA ALA A 21 20.29 -15.06 4.24
C ALA A 21 21.21 -16.30 4.13
N ALA A 22 22.32 -16.20 3.39
CA ALA A 22 23.31 -17.27 3.28
C ALA A 22 23.92 -17.65 4.64
N ALA A 23 24.24 -16.67 5.48
CA ALA A 23 24.75 -16.90 6.83
C ALA A 23 23.78 -17.67 7.75
N LYS A 24 22.48 -17.66 7.41
CA LYS A 24 21.41 -18.33 8.15
C LYS A 24 20.80 -19.53 7.41
N ASN A 25 21.38 -19.96 6.29
CA ASN A 25 20.82 -20.98 5.39
C ASN A 25 19.37 -20.68 4.94
N LEU A 26 19.03 -19.40 4.79
CA LEU A 26 17.73 -18.94 4.31
C LEU A 26 17.78 -18.62 2.82
N SER A 27 16.66 -18.82 2.13
CA SER A 27 16.51 -18.44 0.73
C SER A 27 16.10 -16.97 0.61
N ALA A 28 16.85 -16.19 -0.15
CA ALA A 28 16.54 -14.79 -0.48
C ALA A 28 16.38 -14.64 -1.99
N PRO A 29 15.26 -15.09 -2.58
CA PRO A 29 15.02 -14.92 -4.00
C PRO A 29 14.84 -13.43 -4.31
N GLU A 30 15.50 -12.96 -5.36
CA GLU A 30 15.27 -11.62 -5.90
C GLU A 30 14.00 -11.66 -6.76
N VAL A 31 12.97 -10.91 -6.36
CA VAL A 31 11.70 -10.83 -7.08
C VAL A 31 11.59 -9.45 -7.71
N PRO A 32 11.96 -9.30 -9.00
CA PRO A 32 11.87 -8.01 -9.68
C PRO A 32 10.42 -7.66 -10.01
N ASN A 33 10.11 -6.36 -10.05
CA ASN A 33 8.85 -5.81 -10.56
C ASN A 33 7.57 -6.35 -9.88
N VAL A 34 7.54 -6.41 -8.55
CA VAL A 34 6.31 -6.75 -7.80
C VAL A 34 5.31 -5.59 -7.89
N PRO A 35 4.13 -5.76 -8.53
CA PRO A 35 3.12 -4.71 -8.54
C PRO A 35 2.43 -4.60 -7.18
N ARG A 36 1.86 -3.43 -6.89
CA ARG A 36 1.04 -3.23 -5.68
C ARG A 36 -0.18 -4.15 -5.75
N GLY A 37 -0.44 -4.89 -4.67
CA GLY A 37 -1.55 -5.86 -4.61
C GLY A 37 -1.25 -7.21 -5.27
N ALA A 38 0.01 -7.50 -5.64
CA ALA A 38 0.39 -8.83 -6.10
C ALA A 38 0.13 -9.90 -5.03
N PRO A 39 -0.53 -11.02 -5.38
CA PRO A 39 -0.78 -12.12 -4.44
C PRO A 39 0.50 -12.93 -4.14
N VAL A 40 1.53 -12.81 -4.98
CA VAL A 40 2.83 -13.49 -4.87
C VAL A 40 3.90 -12.44 -4.58
N PRO A 41 4.82 -12.63 -3.61
CA PRO A 41 5.04 -13.83 -2.79
C PRO A 41 3.96 -14.11 -1.74
N GLU A 42 3.35 -13.07 -1.17
CA GLU A 42 2.20 -13.14 -0.27
C GLU A 42 1.58 -11.75 -0.16
N ALA A 43 0.26 -11.61 -0.07
CA ALA A 43 -0.41 -10.31 -0.07
C ALA A 43 0.09 -9.37 1.05
N ALA A 44 0.23 -9.90 2.27
CA ALA A 44 0.73 -9.13 3.42
C ALA A 44 2.19 -8.68 3.23
N ALA A 45 3.02 -9.49 2.57
CA ALA A 45 4.39 -9.12 2.25
C ALA A 45 4.43 -8.03 1.18
N THR A 46 3.61 -8.16 0.13
CA THR A 46 3.51 -7.16 -0.92
C THR A 46 3.08 -5.81 -0.36
N GLU A 47 2.08 -5.76 0.53
CA GLU A 47 1.68 -4.51 1.19
C GLU A 47 2.82 -3.92 2.01
N ALA A 48 3.47 -4.72 2.85
CA ALA A 48 4.61 -4.28 3.66
C ALA A 48 5.75 -3.71 2.79
N TYR A 49 6.01 -4.25 1.59
CA TYR A 49 7.03 -3.72 0.68
C TYR A 49 6.77 -2.26 0.31
N PHE A 50 5.50 -1.88 0.17
CA PHE A 50 5.10 -0.53 -0.21
C PHE A 50 4.88 0.42 0.98
N GLU A 51 4.92 -0.08 2.22
CA GLU A 51 4.87 0.75 3.44
C GLU A 51 6.25 1.29 3.85
N VAL A 52 7.33 0.65 3.40
CA VAL A 52 8.70 1.06 3.74
C VAL A 52 9.08 2.30 2.92
N PRO A 53 9.86 3.26 3.48
CA PRO A 53 10.34 4.41 2.73
C PRO A 53 11.07 4.01 1.43
N PRO A 54 10.92 4.79 0.35
CA PRO A 54 11.62 4.51 -0.89
C PRO A 54 13.15 4.50 -0.67
N PRO A 55 13.87 3.52 -1.22
CA PRO A 55 15.32 3.41 -1.05
C PRO A 55 16.04 4.62 -1.65
N ALA A 56 17.04 5.14 -0.94
CA ALA A 56 17.97 6.10 -1.51
C ALA A 56 18.84 5.43 -2.59
N ALA A 57 19.36 6.23 -3.53
CA ALA A 57 20.21 5.70 -4.60
C ALA A 57 21.38 4.86 -4.05
N GLY A 58 21.46 3.59 -4.48
CA GLY A 58 22.48 2.64 -4.04
C GLY A 58 22.29 2.06 -2.63
N LYS A 59 21.14 2.30 -1.98
CA LYS A 59 20.78 1.72 -0.68
C LYS A 59 19.54 0.84 -0.82
N VAL A 60 19.33 -0.03 0.16
CA VAL A 60 18.09 -0.82 0.29
C VAL A 60 17.27 -0.29 1.47
N SER A 61 15.95 -0.39 1.37
CA SER A 61 15.04 -0.10 2.47
C SER A 61 14.60 -1.42 3.10
N PRO A 62 15.14 -1.79 4.28
CA PRO A 62 14.79 -3.03 4.95
C PRO A 62 13.47 -2.92 5.70
N GLY A 63 12.68 -3.99 5.66
CA GLY A 63 11.44 -4.14 6.41
C GLY A 63 11.26 -5.58 6.91
N LYS A 64 10.31 -5.76 7.82
CA LYS A 64 9.83 -7.07 8.25
C LYS A 64 8.31 -7.08 8.29
N VAL A 65 7.74 -8.23 8.03
CA VAL A 65 6.30 -8.48 8.21
C VAL A 65 6.12 -9.84 8.89
N THR A 66 5.16 -9.90 9.81
CA THR A 66 4.71 -11.18 10.38
C THR A 66 3.56 -11.69 9.53
N LEU A 67 3.73 -12.88 8.94
CA LEU A 67 2.75 -13.56 8.11
C LEU A 67 1.62 -14.12 8.99
N ALA A 68 0.49 -14.46 8.38
CA ALA A 68 -0.65 -15.08 9.07
C ALA A 68 -0.24 -16.39 9.78
N ASP A 69 0.74 -17.09 9.22
CA ASP A 69 1.28 -18.36 9.72
C ASP A 69 2.22 -18.19 10.94
N GLY A 70 2.43 -16.96 11.42
CA GLY A 70 3.36 -16.63 12.51
C GLY A 70 4.84 -16.57 12.10
N ARG A 71 5.14 -16.82 10.81
CA ARG A 71 6.49 -16.65 10.25
C ARG A 71 6.82 -15.17 10.08
N ILE A 72 8.09 -14.81 10.24
CA ILE A 72 8.55 -13.44 10.00
C ILE A 72 9.33 -13.43 8.69
N LEU A 73 8.87 -12.62 7.75
CA LEU A 73 9.56 -12.39 6.48
C LEU A 73 10.33 -11.07 6.60
N VAL A 74 11.64 -11.15 6.34
CA VAL A 74 12.52 -9.99 6.24
C VAL A 74 12.76 -9.73 4.77
N PHE A 75 12.60 -8.48 4.35
CA PHE A 75 12.77 -8.07 2.97
C PHE A 75 13.59 -6.79 2.87
N ALA A 76 14.16 -6.55 1.70
CA ALA A 76 14.92 -5.36 1.39
C ALA A 76 14.46 -4.82 0.04
N VAL A 77 13.83 -3.63 0.04
CA VAL A 77 13.40 -2.97 -1.20
C VAL A 77 14.60 -2.29 -1.83
N SER A 78 15.03 -2.76 -3.01
CA SER A 78 16.20 -2.24 -3.73
C SER A 78 15.88 -1.04 -4.61
N LYS A 79 14.69 -1.02 -5.21
CA LYS A 79 14.23 0.05 -6.11
C LYS A 79 12.72 0.19 -6.08
N VAL A 80 12.24 1.42 -6.04
CA VAL A 80 10.84 1.75 -6.29
C VAL A 80 10.76 2.48 -7.62
N THR A 81 9.95 1.95 -8.54
CA THR A 81 9.64 2.60 -9.82
C THR A 81 8.27 3.25 -9.70
N PRO A 82 8.17 4.59 -9.66
CA PRO A 82 6.88 5.26 -9.73
C PRO A 82 6.18 4.91 -11.05
N GLY A 83 4.87 4.68 -11.02
CA GLY A 83 4.10 4.56 -12.26
C GLY A 83 4.09 5.90 -13.00
N ASP A 84 4.28 5.89 -14.32
CA ASP A 84 4.18 7.10 -15.13
C ASP A 84 2.70 7.37 -15.46
N PRO A 85 2.14 8.55 -15.10
CA PRO A 85 0.79 8.93 -15.49
C PRO A 85 0.55 8.95 -17.02
N LYS A 86 1.62 9.01 -17.82
CA LYS A 86 1.57 8.95 -19.29
C LYS A 86 1.35 7.54 -19.83
N ASP A 87 1.66 6.50 -19.06
CA ASP A 87 1.40 5.10 -19.43
C ASP A 87 -0.09 4.76 -19.37
N ALA A 88 -0.90 5.59 -18.69
CA ALA A 88 -2.34 5.43 -18.63
C ALA A 88 -2.99 5.79 -19.98
N THR A 89 -3.70 4.83 -20.57
CA THR A 89 -4.49 5.05 -21.79
C THR A 89 -5.57 6.12 -21.57
N GLU A 90 -6.00 6.81 -22.62
CA GLU A 90 -7.09 7.79 -22.51
C GLU A 90 -8.39 7.19 -21.96
N ALA A 91 -8.66 5.92 -22.27
CA ALA A 91 -9.78 5.17 -21.74
C ALA A 91 -9.68 5.00 -20.21
N GLN A 92 -8.53 4.55 -19.70
CA GLN A 92 -8.28 4.42 -18.26
C GLN A 92 -8.39 5.76 -17.53
N ARG A 93 -7.84 6.83 -18.11
CA ARG A 93 -7.94 8.18 -17.55
C ARG A 93 -9.37 8.69 -17.50
N THR A 94 -10.16 8.38 -18.52
CA THR A 94 -11.58 8.76 -18.58
C THR A 94 -12.41 7.99 -17.57
N GLN A 95 -12.19 6.69 -17.45
CA GLN A 95 -12.84 5.85 -16.44
C GLN A 95 -12.53 6.34 -15.01
N LEU A 96 -11.25 6.63 -14.71
CA LEU A 96 -10.86 7.17 -13.41
C LEU A 96 -11.51 8.54 -13.14
N ARG A 97 -11.55 9.44 -14.14
CA ARG A 97 -12.25 10.73 -14.02
C ARG A 97 -13.74 10.54 -13.71
N GLN A 98 -14.40 9.59 -14.36
CA GLN A 98 -15.82 9.30 -14.12
C GLN A 98 -16.05 8.77 -12.70
N GLN A 99 -15.18 7.87 -12.21
CA GLN A 99 -15.28 7.36 -10.85
C GLN A 99 -15.11 8.48 -9.80
N LEU A 100 -14.11 9.36 -9.99
CA LEU A 100 -13.90 10.50 -9.11
C LEU A 100 -15.08 11.50 -9.17
N ALA A 101 -15.61 11.77 -10.37
CA ALA A 101 -16.76 12.65 -10.54
C ALA A 101 -18.03 12.09 -9.89
N GLN A 102 -18.25 10.78 -9.93
CA GLN A 102 -19.35 10.14 -9.23
C GLN A 102 -19.22 10.27 -7.70
N ALA A 103 -18.03 10.02 -7.15
CA ALA A 103 -17.78 10.16 -5.72
C ALA A 103 -18.02 11.61 -5.24
N ALA A 104 -17.46 12.59 -5.94
CA ALA A 104 -17.67 14.01 -5.64
C ALA A 104 -19.14 14.41 -5.79
N GLY A 105 -19.82 13.94 -6.84
CA GLY A 105 -21.23 14.25 -7.07
C GLY A 105 -22.17 13.70 -5.99
N ILE A 106 -21.85 12.57 -5.38
CA ILE A 106 -22.62 12.03 -4.23
C ILE A 106 -22.46 12.94 -3.01
N GLU A 107 -21.25 13.38 -2.71
CA GLU A 107 -20.95 14.30 -1.61
C GLU A 107 -21.67 15.64 -1.80
N ASP A 108 -21.60 16.22 -3.00
CA ASP A 108 -22.28 17.46 -3.36
C ASP A 108 -23.81 17.34 -3.22
N ALA A 109 -24.39 16.22 -3.66
CA ALA A 109 -25.83 15.98 -3.55
C ALA A 109 -26.28 15.84 -2.08
N GLN A 110 -25.50 15.16 -1.24
CA GLN A 110 -25.76 15.06 0.20
C GLN A 110 -25.67 16.43 0.87
N ALA A 111 -24.61 17.21 0.59
CA ALA A 111 -24.45 18.55 1.12
C ALA A 111 -25.59 19.48 0.69
N MET A 112 -26.04 19.39 -0.56
CA MET A 112 -27.20 20.12 -1.07
C MET A 112 -28.48 19.73 -0.34
N LEU A 113 -28.74 18.43 -0.15
CA LEU A 113 -29.92 17.94 0.58
C LEU A 113 -29.93 18.42 2.03
N GLU A 114 -28.79 18.34 2.73
CA GLU A 114 -28.65 18.84 4.09
C GLU A 114 -28.90 20.35 4.19
N ALA A 115 -28.33 21.13 3.27
CA ALA A 115 -28.53 22.57 3.21
C ALA A 115 -30.00 22.92 2.96
N GLN A 116 -30.70 22.17 2.10
CA GLN A 116 -32.13 22.36 1.87
C GLN A 116 -32.97 21.98 3.09
N ARG A 117 -32.69 20.85 3.75
CA ARG A 117 -33.40 20.44 4.98
C ARG A 117 -33.27 21.48 6.09
N LYS A 118 -32.09 22.08 6.27
CA LYS A 118 -31.87 23.16 7.26
C LYS A 118 -32.70 24.42 6.97
N ARG A 119 -32.99 24.69 5.70
CA ARG A 119 -33.78 25.86 5.27
C ARG A 119 -35.28 25.59 5.23
N ALA A 120 -35.68 24.32 5.13
CA ALA A 120 -37.07 23.92 5.10
C ALA A 120 -37.65 23.81 6.52
N LYS A 121 -38.89 24.27 6.70
CA LYS A 121 -39.65 24.05 7.93
C LYS A 121 -40.23 22.63 7.91
N ILE A 122 -39.47 21.66 8.42
CA ILE A 122 -39.88 20.24 8.44
C ILE A 122 -40.52 19.94 9.78
N THR A 123 -41.79 19.53 9.77
CA THR A 123 -42.47 19.00 10.97
C THR A 123 -42.47 17.48 10.85
N VAL A 124 -41.77 16.79 11.75
CA VAL A 124 -41.75 15.32 11.81
C VAL A 124 -42.80 14.88 12.82
N VAL A 125 -43.75 14.06 12.41
CA VAL A 125 -44.79 13.50 13.29
C VAL A 125 -44.44 12.04 13.56
N GLU A 126 -43.86 11.77 14.74
CA GLU A 126 -43.32 10.46 15.12
C GLU A 126 -44.39 9.38 15.35
N GLU A 127 -45.67 9.75 15.55
CA GLU A 127 -46.79 8.81 15.69
C GLU A 127 -47.09 7.97 14.43
N ARG A 128 -46.40 8.21 13.32
CA ARG A 128 -46.58 7.47 12.05
C ARG A 128 -45.32 6.77 11.54
N LEU A 129 -44.33 6.60 12.41
CA LEU A 129 -43.17 5.71 12.22
C LEU A 129 -43.42 4.39 12.94
#